data_AF-A0A392TZK2-F1
#
_entry.id   AF-A0A392TZK2-F1
#
_cell.length_a   1.000
_cell.length_b   1.000
_cell.length_c   1.000
_cell.angle_alpha   90.00
_cell.angle_beta   90.00
_cell.angle_gamma   90.00
#
_symmetry.space_group_name_H-M   'P 1'
#
loop_
_entity.id
_entity.type
_entity.pdbx_description
1 polymer ?
#
loop_
_entity_poly.entity_id
_entity_poly.type
_entity_poly.pdbx_seq_one_letter_code
_entity_poly.pdbx_strand_id
1 'polypeptide(L)'
;SMVDLDSRLSKRENKEENRLRKDNEQDKEANKQILRPIPDGNFELIPLGEDPNRGVKIGADLPAFVRKQLETCLQENADLFAWS
;
A
#
# COMPACT_ATOMS: atom_id res chain seq x y z
N SER A 1 41.37 -9.69 -37.81
CA SER A 1 41.10 -10.89 -36.99
C SER A 1 39.59 -10.98 -36.81
N MET A 2 39.02 -12.14 -37.15
CA MET A 2 37.59 -12.42 -37.02
C MET A 2 37.39 -12.99 -35.61
N VAL A 3 36.68 -12.25 -34.76
CA VAL A 3 36.36 -12.75 -33.41
C VAL A 3 35.27 -13.81 -33.55
N ASP A 4 35.62 -15.04 -33.19
CA ASP A 4 34.72 -16.18 -33.12
C ASP A 4 33.84 -16.02 -31.88
N LEU A 5 32.56 -15.70 -32.09
CA LEU A 5 31.55 -15.55 -31.04
C LEU A 5 30.93 -16.91 -30.72
N ASP A 6 31.73 -17.81 -30.17
CA ASP A 6 31.29 -19.19 -29.97
C ASP A 6 30.44 -19.33 -28.68
N SER A 7 29.12 -19.24 -28.91
CA SER A 7 27.99 -19.92 -28.26
C SER A 7 28.31 -20.90 -27.11
N ARG A 8 28.47 -20.43 -25.86
CA ARG A 8 28.54 -21.32 -24.67
C ARG A 8 27.90 -20.83 -23.36
N LEU A 9 26.79 -20.08 -23.40
CA LEU A 9 25.97 -19.83 -22.19
C LEU A 9 24.50 -20.16 -22.42
N SER A 10 24.21 -21.37 -22.90
CA SER A 10 22.89 -21.98 -22.73
C SER A 10 22.97 -22.94 -21.53
N LYS A 11 22.07 -22.76 -20.56
CA LYS A 11 21.67 -23.73 -19.51
C LYS A 11 22.39 -23.71 -18.14
N ARG A 12 22.50 -22.56 -17.46
CA ARG A 12 22.59 -22.52 -15.97
C ARG A 12 21.61 -21.59 -15.25
N GLU A 13 20.75 -20.84 -15.96
CA GLU A 13 19.79 -19.91 -15.34
C GLU A 13 18.67 -20.60 -14.52
N ASN A 14 18.37 -21.87 -14.76
CA ASN A 14 17.18 -22.49 -14.17
C ASN A 14 17.32 -22.90 -12.68
N LYS A 15 18.56 -22.98 -12.14
CA LYS A 15 18.76 -23.39 -10.73
C LYS A 15 18.65 -22.21 -9.73
N GLU A 16 18.85 -20.98 -10.20
CA GLU A 16 18.82 -19.77 -9.38
C GLU A 16 17.41 -19.14 -9.37
N GLU A 17 16.71 -19.20 -10.50
CA GLU A 17 15.31 -18.75 -10.63
C GLU A 17 14.37 -19.50 -9.67
N ASN A 18 14.57 -20.81 -9.48
CA ASN A 18 13.72 -21.61 -8.58
C ASN A 18 14.03 -21.35 -7.08
N ARG A 19 15.18 -20.74 -6.75
CA ARG A 19 15.49 -20.27 -5.38
C ARG A 19 14.86 -18.90 -5.12
N LEU A 20 15.00 -17.97 -6.07
CA LEU A 20 14.37 -16.65 -6.04
C LEU A 20 12.84 -16.72 -5.92
N ARG A 21 12.20 -17.68 -6.59
CA ARG A 21 10.74 -17.89 -6.48
C ARG A 21 10.33 -18.42 -5.10
N LYS A 22 11.14 -19.30 -4.51
CA LYS A 22 10.87 -19.88 -3.18
C LYS A 22 11.06 -18.85 -2.06
N ASP A 23 12.06 -17.97 -2.19
CA ASP A 23 12.29 -16.85 -1.26
C ASP A 23 11.15 -15.81 -1.36
N ASN A 24 10.65 -15.53 -2.57
CA ASN A 24 9.50 -14.63 -2.77
C ASN A 24 8.18 -15.18 -2.21
N GLU A 25 7.98 -16.50 -2.23
CA GLU A 25 6.82 -17.15 -1.60
C GLU A 25 6.93 -17.12 -0.07
N GLN A 26 8.12 -17.35 0.48
CA GLN A 26 8.38 -17.28 1.94
C GLN A 26 8.28 -15.84 2.47
N ASP A 27 8.75 -14.85 1.71
CA ASP A 27 8.61 -13.43 2.05
C ASP A 27 7.16 -12.96 1.96
N LYS A 28 6.38 -13.44 0.98
CA LYS A 28 4.93 -13.22 0.94
C LYS A 28 4.24 -13.84 2.15
N GLU A 29 4.63 -15.06 2.54
CA GLU A 29 4.04 -15.77 3.69
C GLU A 29 4.43 -15.15 5.03
N ALA A 30 5.66 -14.65 5.15
CA ALA A 30 6.14 -13.89 6.31
C ALA A 30 5.51 -12.49 6.37
N ASN A 31 5.30 -11.83 5.21
CA ASN A 31 4.64 -10.54 5.11
C ASN A 31 3.14 -10.63 5.43
N LYS A 32 2.45 -11.72 5.06
CA LYS A 32 1.06 -11.97 5.45
C LYS A 32 0.83 -11.91 6.96
N GLN A 33 1.82 -12.30 7.77
CA GLN A 33 1.71 -12.23 9.24
C GLN A 33 1.89 -10.81 9.80
N ILE A 34 2.48 -9.89 9.04
CA ILE A 34 2.76 -8.51 9.46
C ILE A 34 1.73 -7.52 8.88
N LEU A 35 0.98 -7.93 7.85
CA LEU A 35 -0.13 -7.15 7.33
C LEU A 35 -1.29 -7.20 8.34
N ARG A 36 -1.41 -6.13 9.13
CA ARG A 36 -2.64 -5.89 9.90
C ARG A 36 -3.82 -5.95 8.92
N PRO A 37 -4.81 -6.84 9.15
CA PRO A 37 -5.99 -6.89 8.30
C PRO A 37 -6.59 -5.48 8.22
N ILE A 38 -6.88 -5.03 7.00
CA ILE A 38 -7.65 -3.81 6.81
C ILE A 38 -9.03 -4.10 7.42
N PRO A 39 -9.53 -3.27 8.35
CA PRO A 39 -10.85 -3.48 8.90
C PRO A 39 -11.89 -3.43 7.78
N ASP A 40 -12.77 -4.44 7.70
CA ASP A 40 -13.87 -4.50 6.74
C ASP A 40 -15.03 -3.53 7.07
N GLY A 41 -14.74 -2.47 7.83
CA GLY A 41 -15.73 -1.46 8.22
C GLY A 41 -16.20 -0.63 7.02
N ASN A 42 -17.43 -0.13 7.11
CA ASN A 42 -17.92 0.86 6.15
C ASN A 42 -17.34 2.24 6.50
N PHE A 43 -16.76 2.90 5.50
CA PHE A 43 -16.18 4.23 5.66
C PHE A 43 -16.60 5.14 4.51
N GLU A 44 -16.67 6.43 4.80
CA GLU A 44 -16.85 7.50 3.83
C GLU A 44 -15.59 8.36 3.77
N LEU A 45 -15.24 8.84 2.58
CA LEU A 45 -14.14 9.77 2.40
C LEU A 45 -14.65 11.20 2.59
N ILE A 46 -14.12 11.91 3.57
CA ILE A 46 -14.41 13.33 3.79
C ILE A 46 -13.22 14.15 3.30
N PRO A 47 -13.42 15.08 2.33
CA PRO A 47 -12.36 15.95 1.86
C PRO A 47 -11.98 16.94 2.98
N LEU A 48 -10.68 17.14 3.15
CA LEU A 48 -10.10 18.12 4.07
C LEU A 48 -9.35 19.17 3.26
N GLY A 49 -9.87 20.40 3.25
CA GLY A 49 -9.29 21.52 2.51
C GLY A 49 -9.77 21.61 1.06
N GLU A 50 -8.97 22.27 0.22
CA GLU A 50 -9.34 22.63 -1.17
C GLU A 50 -9.10 21.51 -2.19
N ASP A 51 -8.15 20.60 -1.92
CA ASP A 51 -7.81 19.51 -2.84
C ASP A 51 -8.74 18.32 -2.61
N PRO A 52 -9.57 17.92 -3.60
CA PRO A 52 -10.47 16.78 -3.47
C PRO A 52 -9.75 15.44 -3.30
N ASN A 53 -8.45 15.37 -3.59
CA ASN A 53 -7.64 14.16 -3.35
C ASN A 53 -7.16 14.06 -1.88
N ARG A 54 -7.25 15.14 -1.10
CA ARG A 54 -6.87 15.17 0.31
C ARG A 54 -8.10 14.92 1.16
N GLY A 55 -8.26 13.68 1.61
CA GLY A 55 -9.41 13.28 2.40
C GLY A 55 -9.11 12.21 3.43
N VAL A 56 -9.94 12.16 4.46
CA VAL A 56 -9.85 11.19 5.56
C VAL A 56 -11.04 10.24 5.50
N LYS A 57 -10.77 8.95 5.69
CA LYS A 57 -11.82 7.92 5.79
C LYS A 57 -12.41 7.93 7.20
N ILE A 58 -13.70 8.17 7.31
CA ILE A 58 -14.46 8.21 8.56
C ILE A 58 -15.50 7.08 8.54
N GLY A 59 -15.71 6.39 9.67
CA GLY A 59 -16.69 5.31 9.77
C GLY A 59 -18.11 5.80 9.45
N ALA A 60 -18.83 5.06 8.61
CA ALA A 60 -20.20 5.43 8.21
C ALA A 60 -21.18 5.38 9.39
N ASP A 61 -20.95 4.47 10.34
CA ASP A 61 -21.86 4.17 11.46
C ASP A 61 -21.68 5.08 12.69
N LEU A 62 -20.98 6.21 12.54
CA LEU A 62 -20.82 7.17 13.64
C LEU A 62 -22.13 7.94 13.90
N PRO A 63 -22.53 8.12 15.18
CA PRO A 63 -23.66 8.98 15.51
C PRO A 63 -23.48 10.39 14.94
N ALA A 64 -24.55 10.97 14.40
CA ALA A 64 -24.48 12.23 13.65
C ALA A 64 -23.80 13.39 14.41
N PHE A 65 -24.03 13.49 15.73
CA PHE A 65 -23.38 14.49 16.57
C PHE A 65 -21.86 14.28 16.65
N VAL A 66 -21.42 13.04 16.88
CA VAL A 66 -19.99 12.68 16.97
C VAL A 66 -19.31 12.89 15.62
N ARG A 67 -19.96 12.47 14.54
CA ARG A 67 -19.48 12.70 13.18
C ARG A 67 -19.24 14.18 12.92
N LYS A 68 -20.24 15.03 13.21
CA LYS A 68 -20.12 16.47 12.99
C LYS A 68 -18.97 17.09 13.80
N GLN A 69 -18.85 16.73 15.07
CA GLN A 69 -17.74 17.20 15.91
C GLN A 69 -16.38 16.76 15.37
N LEU A 70 -16.28 15.50 14.91
CA LEU A 70 -15.06 14.97 14.31
C LEU A 70 -14.72 15.69 13.01
N GLU A 71 -15.68 15.90 12.12
CA GLU A 71 -15.49 16.64 10.86
C GLU A 71 -15.00 18.07 11.12
N THR A 72 -15.61 18.80 12.07
CA THR A 72 -15.15 20.14 12.45
C THR A 72 -13.73 20.12 12.98
N CYS A 73 -13.40 19.18 13.87
CA CYS A 73 -12.04 19.05 14.41
C CYS A 73 -11.02 18.75 13.31
N LEU A 74 -11.32 17.85 12.38
CA LEU A 74 -10.43 17.52 11.27
C LEU A 74 -10.23 18.71 10.33
N GLN A 75 -11.28 19.49 10.06
CA GLN A 75 -11.21 20.68 9.22
C GLN A 75 -10.37 21.79 9.86
N GLU A 76 -10.54 22.04 11.16
CA GLU A 76 -9.75 23.04 11.91
C GLU A 76 -8.26 22.70 11.96
N ASN A 77 -7.91 21.41 11.83
CA ASN A 77 -6.54 20.91 11.88
C ASN A 77 -6.03 20.45 10.51
N ALA A 78 -6.68 20.84 9.41
CA ALA A 78 -6.37 20.36 8.07
C ALA A 78 -4.93 20.66 7.61
N ASP A 79 -4.33 21.72 8.16
CA ASP A 79 -2.95 22.16 7.92
C ASP A 79 -1.89 21.33 8.68
N LEU A 80 -2.29 20.63 9.76
CA LEU A 80 -1.40 19.75 10.51
C LEU A 80 -1.10 18.42 9.80
N PHE A 81 -1.89 18.08 8.78
CA PHE A 81 -1.69 16.87 8.00
C PHE A 81 -0.53 17.06 7.01
N ALA A 82 0.41 16.12 7.04
CA ALA A 82 1.49 16.05 6.06
C ALA A 82 0.97 15.47 4.72
N TRP A 83 0.24 16.29 3.96
CA TRP A 83 -0.18 15.97 2.60
C TRP A 83 1.06 15.90 1.70
N SER A 84 1.59 14.70 1.44
CA SER A 84 2.78 14.46 0.60
C SER A 84 2.46 14.44 -0.89
#